data_AF-A0A1S8C624-F1
#
_entry.id   AF-A0A1S8C624-F1
#
_cell.length_a   1.000
_cell.length_b   1.000
_cell.length_c   1.000
_cell.angle_alpha   90.00
_cell.angle_beta   90.00
_cell.angle_gamma   90.00
#
_symmetry.space_group_name_H-M   'P 1'
#
loop_
_entity.id
_entity.type
_entity.pdbx_description
1 polymer ?
#
loop_
_entity_poly.entity_id
_entity_poly.type
_entity_poly.pdbx_seq_one_letter_code
_entity_poly.pdbx_strand_id
1 'polypeptide(L)'
;MVSGADVEAAARLLDGIVRRTPLEHSRALAEQVGGPVWLKCENLQRGGSFKIRGAYTRISRLSEAERARGVVAASAGNHAQGVALAARELGTTATVFM
;
A
#
# COMPACT_ATOMS: atom_id res chain seq x y z
N MET A 1 14.29 -13.49 5.93
CA MET A 1 14.61 -12.23 5.23
C MET A 1 13.64 -12.05 4.08
N VAL A 2 13.30 -10.82 3.71
CA VAL A 2 12.45 -10.52 2.53
C VAL A 2 13.32 -10.54 1.28
N SER A 3 12.82 -11.12 0.20
CA SER A 3 13.49 -11.29 -1.09
C SER A 3 12.74 -10.61 -2.24
N GLY A 4 13.34 -10.55 -3.43
CA GLY A 4 12.66 -10.08 -4.64
C GLY A 4 11.41 -10.90 -4.98
N ALA A 5 11.46 -12.22 -4.75
CA ALA A 5 10.31 -13.10 -4.97
C ALA A 5 9.11 -12.74 -4.08
N ASP A 6 9.35 -12.25 -2.84
CA ASP A 6 8.29 -11.76 -1.96
C ASP A 6 7.59 -10.52 -2.53
N VAL A 7 8.36 -9.63 -3.18
CA VAL A 7 7.84 -8.42 -3.82
C VAL A 7 7.02 -8.77 -5.05
N GLU A 8 7.49 -9.71 -5.89
CA GLU A 8 6.74 -10.18 -7.06
C GLU A 8 5.44 -10.88 -6.66
N ALA A 9 5.48 -11.71 -5.60
CA ALA A 9 4.30 -12.34 -5.05
C ALA A 9 3.29 -11.31 -4.53
N ALA A 10 3.76 -10.27 -3.84
CA ALA A 10 2.92 -9.15 -3.44
C ALA A 10 2.35 -8.38 -4.65
N ALA A 11 3.14 -8.19 -5.71
CA ALA A 11 2.66 -7.51 -6.92
C ALA A 11 1.50 -8.27 -7.58
N ARG A 12 1.60 -9.60 -7.70
CA ARG A 12 0.50 -10.45 -8.21
C ARG A 12 -0.74 -10.40 -7.33
N LEU A 13 -0.56 -10.49 -6.02
CA LEU A 13 -1.64 -10.42 -5.04
C LEU A 13 -2.40 -9.08 -5.08
N LEU A 14 -1.70 -7.98 -5.38
CA LEU A 14 -2.27 -6.64 -5.37
C LEU A 14 -2.95 -6.24 -6.70
N ASP A 15 -2.91 -7.11 -7.72
CA ASP A 15 -3.55 -6.85 -9.00
C ASP A 15 -5.08 -6.69 -8.83
N GLY A 16 -5.67 -5.68 -9.49
CA GLY A 16 -7.06 -5.28 -9.30
C GLY A 16 -7.39 -4.62 -7.95
N ILE A 17 -6.53 -4.76 -6.93
CA ILE A 17 -6.75 -4.16 -5.60
C ILE A 17 -6.17 -2.75 -5.51
N VAL A 18 -4.97 -2.53 -6.02
CA VAL A 18 -4.30 -1.22 -5.97
C VAL A 18 -4.19 -0.60 -7.35
N ARG A 19 -4.08 0.73 -7.40
CA ARG A 19 -3.84 1.44 -8.66
C ARG A 19 -2.40 1.21 -9.12
N ARG A 20 -2.20 0.96 -10.42
CA ARG A 20 -0.90 1.19 -11.06
C ARG A 20 -0.74 2.69 -11.24
N THR A 21 -0.17 3.34 -10.23
CA THR A 21 0.06 4.79 -10.20
C THR A 21 0.97 5.23 -11.35
N PRO A 22 0.79 6.45 -11.87
CA PRO A 22 1.61 6.94 -12.97
C PRO A 22 3.06 7.13 -12.55
N LEU A 23 3.92 7.16 -13.57
CA LEU A 23 5.32 7.54 -13.45
C LEU A 23 5.50 8.80 -14.31
N GLU A 24 5.61 9.96 -13.65
CA GLU A 24 5.60 11.26 -14.33
C GLU A 24 7.02 11.80 -14.48
N HIS A 25 7.40 12.22 -15.68
CA HIS A 25 8.68 12.88 -15.87
C HIS A 25 8.65 14.31 -15.32
N SER A 26 9.67 14.71 -14.56
CA SER A 26 9.81 16.07 -14.05
C SER A 26 10.94 16.80 -14.76
N ARG A 27 10.58 17.69 -15.70
CA ARG A 27 11.55 18.52 -16.43
C ARG A 27 12.38 19.39 -15.48
N ALA A 28 11.73 20.09 -14.55
CA ALA A 28 12.41 21.00 -13.62
C ALA A 28 13.45 20.27 -12.76
N LEU A 29 13.10 19.09 -12.24
CA LEU A 29 14.06 18.29 -11.47
C LEU A 29 15.16 17.72 -12.35
N ALA A 30 14.84 17.31 -13.58
CA ALA A 30 15.82 16.79 -14.51
C ALA A 30 16.89 17.83 -14.88
N GLU A 31 16.47 19.08 -15.11
CA GLU A 31 17.38 20.23 -15.33
C GLU A 31 18.26 20.47 -14.10
N GLN A 32 17.70 20.38 -12.90
CA GLN A 32 18.45 20.63 -11.65
C GLN A 32 19.51 19.56 -11.36
N VAL A 33 19.24 18.29 -11.68
CA VAL A 33 20.17 17.17 -11.38
C VAL A 33 21.07 16.78 -12.56
N GLY A 34 20.84 17.33 -13.75
CA GLY A 34 21.62 17.01 -14.96
C GLY A 34 21.31 15.63 -15.56
N GLY A 35 20.11 15.10 -15.37
CA GLY A 35 19.69 13.78 -15.85
C GLY A 35 18.18 13.53 -15.69
N PRO A 36 17.60 12.49 -16.31
CA PRO A 36 16.15 12.26 -16.27
C PRO A 36 15.64 11.94 -14.86
N VAL A 37 14.56 12.61 -14.45
CA VAL A 37 13.89 12.38 -13.15
C VAL A 37 12.45 11.98 -13.35
N TRP A 38 12.05 10.90 -12.69
CA TRP A 38 10.70 10.36 -12.74
C TRP A 38 10.09 10.29 -11.35
N LEU A 39 8.84 10.70 -11.23
CA LEU A 39 8.07 10.73 -9.99
C LEU A 39 7.09 9.56 -9.99
N LYS A 40 7.25 8.64 -9.05
CA LYS A 40 6.28 7.56 -8.82
C LYS A 40 5.17 8.08 -7.90
N CYS A 41 4.03 8.45 -8.48
CA CYS A 41 2.98 9.22 -7.83
C CYS A 41 2.08 8.37 -6.89
N GLU A 42 2.64 7.83 -5.81
CA GLU A 42 1.87 7.07 -4.80
C GLU A 42 0.89 7.93 -3.99
N ASN A 43 1.00 9.26 -4.06
CA ASN A 43 -0.02 10.17 -3.56
C ASN A 43 -1.38 10.00 -4.27
N LEU A 44 -1.40 9.42 -5.47
CA LEU A 44 -2.63 9.10 -6.24
C LEU A 44 -3.15 7.67 -5.98
N GLN A 45 -2.55 6.94 -5.05
CA GLN A 45 -3.00 5.61 -4.67
C GLN A 45 -4.30 5.66 -3.84
N ARG A 46 -5.03 4.55 -3.76
CA ARG A 46 -6.17 4.41 -2.84
C ARG A 46 -5.73 4.69 -1.39
N GLY A 47 -6.44 5.59 -0.70
CA GLY A 47 -6.03 6.07 0.62
C GLY A 47 -4.89 7.09 0.60
N GLY A 48 -4.64 7.73 -0.55
CA GLY A 48 -3.74 8.90 -0.69
C GLY A 48 -2.25 8.61 -0.51
N SER A 49 -1.85 7.35 -0.37
CA SER A 49 -0.45 6.95 -0.16
C SER A 49 -0.21 5.48 -0.52
N PHE A 50 1.06 5.07 -0.54
CA PHE A 50 1.46 3.69 -0.81
C PHE A 50 1.02 2.67 0.26
N LYS A 51 0.52 3.12 1.43
CA LYS A 51 0.34 2.28 2.63
C LYS A 51 -0.67 1.14 2.45
N ILE A 52 -1.65 1.28 1.56
CA ILE A 52 -2.60 0.19 1.24
C ILE A 52 -1.89 -1.06 0.72
N ARG A 53 -0.78 -0.93 -0.02
CA ARG A 53 -0.03 -2.06 -0.59
C ARG A 53 0.44 -3.02 0.50
N GLY A 54 1.10 -2.47 1.53
CA GLY A 54 1.60 -3.24 2.66
C GLY A 54 0.49 -3.75 3.56
N ALA A 55 -0.50 -2.90 3.87
CA ALA A 55 -1.63 -3.27 4.73
C ALA A 55 -2.42 -4.45 4.14
N TYR A 56 -2.81 -4.37 2.87
CA TYR A 56 -3.52 -5.45 2.20
C TYR A 56 -2.67 -6.73 2.12
N THR A 57 -1.39 -6.62 1.74
CA THR A 57 -0.48 -7.77 1.68
C THR A 57 -0.34 -8.48 3.02
N ARG A 58 -0.27 -7.73 4.14
CA ARG A 58 -0.14 -8.33 5.47
C ARG A 58 -1.42 -9.03 5.91
N ILE A 59 -2.58 -8.37 5.73
CA ILE A 59 -3.87 -8.84 6.23
C ILE A 59 -4.39 -10.01 5.39
N SER A 60 -4.17 -10.00 4.07
CA SER A 60 -4.57 -11.11 3.18
C SER A 60 -3.82 -12.42 3.46
N ARG A 61 -2.61 -12.33 4.05
CA ARG A 61 -1.80 -13.49 4.45
C ARG A 61 -2.15 -14.03 5.84
N LEU A 62 -3.08 -13.41 6.56
CA LEU A 62 -3.64 -14.01 7.77
C LEU A 62 -4.47 -15.23 7.38
N SER A 63 -4.40 -16.28 8.20
CA SER A 63 -5.37 -17.37 8.15
C SER A 63 -6.79 -16.83 8.38
N GLU A 64 -7.79 -17.60 7.98
CA GLU A 64 -9.19 -17.22 8.19
C GLU A 64 -9.51 -17.00 9.68
N ALA A 65 -9.01 -17.87 10.56
CA ALA A 65 -9.18 -17.75 12.00
C ALA A 65 -8.50 -16.49 12.56
N GLU A 66 -7.31 -16.13 12.08
CA GLU A 66 -6.65 -14.88 12.48
C GLU A 66 -7.43 -13.67 11.98
N ARG A 67 -7.88 -13.69 10.72
CA ARG A 67 -8.62 -12.60 10.10
C ARG A 67 -10.01 -12.40 10.74
N ALA A 68 -10.67 -13.46 11.19
CA ALA A 68 -11.96 -13.38 11.87
C ALA A 68 -11.89 -12.65 13.22
N ARG A 69 -10.71 -12.60 13.87
CA ARG A 69 -10.49 -11.84 15.11
C ARG A 69 -10.37 -10.33 14.90
N GLY A 70 -10.29 -9.87 13.64
CA GLY A 70 -10.00 -8.49 13.30
C GLY A 70 -8.52 -8.13 13.44
N VAL A 71 -8.19 -6.89 13.08
CA VAL A 71 -6.82 -6.34 13.17
C VAL A 71 -6.81 -5.06 13.98
N VAL A 72 -5.67 -4.77 14.61
CA VAL A 72 -5.43 -3.52 15.34
C VAL A 72 -4.22 -2.80 14.76
N ALA A 73 -4.30 -1.48 14.64
CA ALA A 73 -3.18 -0.63 14.25
C ALA A 73 -3.19 0.68 15.05
N ALA A 74 -2.01 1.28 15.21
CA ALA A 74 -1.86 2.62 15.77
C ALA A 74 -1.20 3.53 14.73
N SER A 75 -1.91 4.59 14.31
CA SER A 75 -1.40 5.57 13.36
C SER A 75 -2.29 6.80 13.28
N ALA A 76 -1.69 7.99 13.32
CA ALA A 76 -2.39 9.26 13.15
C ALA A 76 -2.76 9.62 11.68
N GLY A 77 -2.62 8.72 10.69
CA GLY A 77 -2.86 9.09 9.29
C GLY A 77 -2.77 7.98 8.22
N ASN A 78 -1.82 8.07 7.31
CA ASN A 78 -1.77 7.21 6.10
C ASN A 78 -1.85 5.71 6.38
N HIS A 79 -1.23 5.22 7.46
CA HIS A 79 -1.32 3.80 7.80
C HIS A 79 -2.69 3.41 8.35
N ALA A 80 -3.34 4.27 9.15
CA ALA A 80 -4.73 4.09 9.58
C ALA A 80 -5.67 3.91 8.38
N GLN A 81 -5.58 4.80 7.39
CA GLN A 81 -6.39 4.72 6.17
C GLN A 81 -6.08 3.45 5.37
N GLY A 82 -4.80 3.09 5.24
CA GLY A 82 -4.38 1.87 4.55
C GLY A 82 -4.91 0.59 5.19
N VAL A 83 -4.87 0.50 6.53
CA VAL A 83 -5.39 -0.66 7.28
C VAL A 83 -6.91 -0.72 7.22
N ALA A 84 -7.61 0.40 7.43
CA ALA A 84 -9.06 0.46 7.36
C ALA A 84 -9.57 0.04 5.98
N LEU A 85 -8.93 0.54 4.91
CA LEU A 85 -9.28 0.16 3.54
C LEU A 85 -8.99 -1.33 3.29
N ALA A 86 -7.82 -1.84 3.66
CA ALA A 86 -7.48 -3.26 3.47
C ALA A 86 -8.46 -4.19 4.21
N ALA A 87 -8.81 -3.85 5.45
CA ALA A 87 -9.74 -4.63 6.26
C ALA A 87 -11.13 -4.72 5.59
N ARG A 88 -11.64 -3.59 5.08
CA ARG A 88 -12.89 -3.54 4.32
C ARG A 88 -12.87 -4.45 3.10
N GLU A 89 -11.83 -4.38 2.28
CA GLU A 89 -11.74 -5.16 1.03
C GLU A 89 -11.56 -6.67 1.30
N LEU A 90 -11.04 -7.04 2.46
CA LEU A 90 -10.85 -8.44 2.87
C LEU A 90 -11.95 -8.97 3.79
N GLY A 91 -13.01 -8.18 4.03
CA GLY A 91 -14.14 -8.58 4.86
C GLY A 91 -13.80 -8.82 6.33
N THR A 92 -12.86 -8.05 6.89
CA THR A 92 -12.49 -8.10 8.32
C THR A 92 -12.66 -6.75 9.00
N THR A 93 -12.65 -6.73 10.33
CA THR A 93 -12.75 -5.53 11.14
C THR A 93 -11.36 -4.97 11.46
N ALA A 94 -11.27 -3.65 11.56
CA ALA A 94 -10.05 -2.96 11.98
C ALA A 94 -10.35 -1.97 13.11
N THR A 95 -9.60 -2.07 14.20
CA THR A 95 -9.55 -1.05 15.25
C THR A 95 -8.30 -0.21 15.06
N VAL A 96 -8.47 1.09 14.89
CA VAL A 96 -7.36 2.03 14.68
C VAL A 96 -7.30 3.01 15.83
N PHE A 97 -6.15 3.06 16.49
CA PHE A 97 -5.82 4.10 17.48
C PHE A 97 -5.10 5.24 16.75
N MET A 98 -5.63 6.45 16.86
CA MET A 98 -5.13 7.64 16.17
C MET A 98 -4.55 8.65 17.15
#